data_AF-A0A530B407-F1
#
_entry.id   AF-A0A530B407-F1
#
_cell.length_a   1.000
_cell.length_b   1.000
_cell.length_c   1.000
_cell.angle_alpha   90.00
_cell.angle_beta   90.00
_cell.angle_gamma   90.00
#
_symmetry.space_group_name_H-M   'P 1'
#
loop_
_entity.id
_entity.type
_entity.pdbx_description
1 polymer ?
#
loop_
_entity_poly.entity_id
_entity_poly.type
_entity_poly.pdbx_seq_one_letter_code
_entity_poly.pdbx_strand_id
1 'polypeptide(L)'
;PCLFVEFHGSDAGVAEQAETFGMIAGENGGGPFLWTSVAEERTKLWKARHDAYWSSLTLRPGAKGLSTDVCVPISRLAECVTETEADIAEMGLVAPIVGHAGDGNFHVLVLMDVDNPEEIALAEKFVARLNMRAIGMEGTCTGEHGIGQGKVGFLRHELGHGVDVMRTIKQALDPLNIMNPGKILPAAG
;
A
#
# COMPACT_ATOMS: atom_id res chain seq x y z
N PRO A 1 -10.87 -6.91 9.47
CA PRO A 1 -9.45 -6.48 9.46
C PRO A 1 -8.76 -6.92 10.77
N CYS A 2 -7.44 -7.08 10.78
CA CYS A 2 -6.64 -7.36 11.98
C CYS A 2 -5.54 -6.29 12.09
N LEU A 3 -5.33 -5.74 13.29
CA LEU A 3 -4.33 -4.69 13.55
C LEU A 3 -3.27 -5.22 14.53
N PHE A 4 -2.00 -5.10 14.13
CA PHE A 4 -0.85 -5.43 14.95
C PHE A 4 -0.15 -4.15 15.38
N VAL A 5 0.16 -4.03 16.67
CA VAL A 5 0.84 -2.86 17.26
C VAL A 5 1.96 -3.36 18.17
N GLU A 6 3.09 -2.65 18.17
CA GLU A 6 4.21 -2.92 19.08
C GLU A 6 4.48 -1.70 19.94
N PHE A 7 4.62 -1.94 21.24
CA PHE A 7 4.90 -0.94 22.26
C PHE A 7 6.34 -1.10 22.75
N HIS A 8 7.03 0.01 22.94
CA HIS A 8 8.43 0.03 23.36
C HIS A 8 8.59 0.95 24.57
N GLY A 9 9.25 0.47 25.62
CA GLY A 9 9.44 1.22 26.87
C GLY A 9 9.94 0.34 28.00
N SER A 10 9.80 0.82 29.24
CA SER A 10 9.95 -0.02 30.42
C SER A 10 8.82 -1.04 30.52
N ASP A 11 9.02 -2.12 31.28
CA ASP A 11 7.99 -3.15 31.48
C ASP A 11 6.66 -2.55 31.96
N ALA A 12 6.71 -1.61 32.90
CA ALA A 12 5.54 -0.89 33.40
C ALA A 12 4.89 -0.01 32.31
N GLY A 13 5.70 0.71 31.53
CA GLY A 13 5.19 1.58 30.47
C GLY A 13 4.54 0.82 29.31
N VAL A 14 5.12 -0.33 28.93
CA VAL A 14 4.53 -1.20 27.89
C VAL A 14 3.19 -1.76 28.35
N ALA A 15 3.07 -2.20 29.60
CA ALA A 15 1.80 -2.68 30.15
C ALA A 15 0.74 -1.59 30.15
N GLU A 16 1.08 -0.39 30.65
CA GLU A 16 0.17 0.76 30.67
C GLU A 16 -0.30 1.16 29.26
N GLN A 17 0.62 1.19 28.28
CA GLN A 17 0.28 1.52 26.89
C GLN A 17 -0.62 0.46 26.26
N ALA A 18 -0.36 -0.83 26.48
CA ALA A 18 -1.17 -1.91 25.95
C ALA A 18 -2.59 -1.90 26.54
N GLU A 19 -2.73 -1.69 27.86
CA GLU A 19 -4.03 -1.56 28.52
C GLU A 19 -4.81 -0.36 28.01
N THR A 20 -4.15 0.81 27.91
CA THR A 20 -4.76 2.04 27.36
C THR A 20 -5.25 1.85 25.93
N PHE A 21 -4.42 1.24 25.08
CA PHE A 21 -4.80 0.92 23.71
C PHE A 21 -6.00 -0.03 23.67
N GLY A 22 -6.01 -1.07 24.50
CA GLY A 22 -7.12 -2.03 24.59
C GLY A 22 -8.44 -1.37 24.97
N MET A 23 -8.43 -0.43 25.92
CA MET A 23 -9.62 0.36 26.29
C MET A 23 -10.13 1.19 25.11
N ILE A 24 -9.25 1.97 24.47
CA ILE A 24 -9.62 2.82 23.33
C ILE A 24 -10.17 1.97 22.18
N ALA A 25 -9.54 0.83 21.88
CA ALA A 25 -10.00 -0.08 20.85
C ALA A 25 -11.41 -0.60 21.17
N GLY A 26 -11.66 -1.01 22.42
CA GLY A 26 -12.99 -1.46 22.87
C GLY A 26 -14.07 -0.38 22.75
N GLU A 27 -13.77 0.86 23.14
CA GLU A 27 -14.69 2.00 23.03
C GLU A 27 -15.07 2.32 21.57
N ASN A 28 -14.18 1.99 20.62
CA ASN A 28 -14.39 2.21 19.19
C ASN A 28 -14.90 0.96 18.45
N GLY A 29 -15.42 -0.04 19.17
CA GLY A 29 -15.99 -1.25 18.57
C GLY A 29 -14.96 -2.27 18.07
N GLY A 30 -13.73 -2.19 18.58
CA GLY A 30 -12.68 -3.17 18.33
C GLY A 30 -13.06 -4.57 18.83
N GLY A 31 -12.51 -5.59 18.16
CA GLY A 31 -12.67 -6.99 18.56
C GLY A 31 -11.79 -7.39 19.75
N PRO A 32 -11.61 -8.70 19.99
CA PRO A 32 -10.73 -9.19 21.03
C PRO A 32 -9.32 -8.60 20.93
N PHE A 33 -8.84 -8.02 22.02
CA PHE A 33 -7.47 -7.49 22.13
C PHE A 33 -6.59 -8.49 22.87
N LEU A 34 -5.54 -8.97 22.20
CA LEU A 34 -4.55 -9.88 22.74
C LEU A 34 -3.19 -9.19 22.71
N TRP A 35 -2.48 -9.19 23.84
CA TRP A 35 -1.13 -8.65 23.92
C TRP A 35 -0.23 -9.53 24.78
N THR A 36 1.08 -9.48 24.54
CA THR A 36 2.09 -10.30 25.20
C THR A 36 3.44 -9.60 25.18
N SER A 37 4.21 -9.73 26.27
CA SER A 37 5.62 -9.33 26.33
C SER A 37 6.59 -10.50 26.09
N VAL A 38 6.06 -11.72 25.88
CA VAL A 38 6.87 -12.92 25.64
C VAL A 38 7.40 -12.92 24.21
N ALA A 39 8.73 -12.91 24.05
CA ALA A 39 9.41 -12.78 22.76
C ALA A 39 9.01 -13.86 21.74
N GLU A 40 8.78 -15.10 22.18
CA GLU A 40 8.35 -16.20 21.31
C GLU A 40 6.95 -15.96 20.73
N GLU A 41 5.98 -15.55 21.57
CA GLU A 41 4.61 -15.24 21.14
C GLU A 41 4.59 -14.04 20.20
N ARG A 42 5.39 -13.00 20.48
CA ARG A 42 5.60 -11.88 19.55
C ARG A 42 6.12 -12.35 18.19
N THR A 43 7.06 -13.29 18.19
CA THR A 43 7.62 -13.84 16.94
C THR A 43 6.55 -14.58 16.13
N LYS A 44 5.64 -15.31 16.78
CA LYS A 44 4.50 -15.98 16.11
C LYS A 44 3.57 -14.97 15.44
N LEU A 45 3.22 -13.88 16.11
CA LEU A 45 2.38 -12.81 15.54
C LEU A 45 3.07 -12.16 14.33
N TRP A 46 4.35 -11.85 14.45
CA TRP A 46 5.10 -11.25 13.34
C TRP A 46 5.32 -12.19 12.17
N LYS A 47 5.43 -13.51 12.41
CA LYS A 47 5.54 -14.49 11.34
C LYS A 47 4.35 -14.39 10.37
N ALA A 48 3.14 -14.19 10.89
CA ALA A 48 1.95 -14.00 10.05
C ALA A 48 2.08 -12.80 9.09
N ARG A 49 2.69 -11.69 9.55
CA ARG A 49 2.99 -10.54 8.68
C ARG A 49 4.04 -10.86 7.63
N HIS A 50 5.15 -11.50 8.02
CA HIS A 50 6.22 -11.86 7.08
C HIS A 50 5.73 -12.84 6.00
N ASP A 51 4.83 -13.75 6.38
CA ASP A 51 4.27 -14.76 5.48
C ASP A 51 3.06 -14.23 4.67
N ALA A 52 2.65 -12.96 4.85
CA ALA A 52 1.44 -12.41 4.24
C ALA A 52 1.46 -12.51 2.69
N TYR A 53 2.60 -12.23 2.07
CA TYR A 53 2.77 -12.36 0.61
C TYR A 53 2.57 -13.80 0.15
N TRP A 54 3.29 -14.75 0.76
CA TRP A 54 3.24 -16.17 0.39
C TRP A 54 1.86 -16.77 0.66
N SER A 55 1.25 -16.39 1.78
CA SER A 55 -0.09 -16.83 2.15
C SER A 55 -1.13 -16.32 1.17
N SER A 56 -1.00 -15.07 0.71
CA SER A 56 -1.90 -14.49 -0.29
C SER A 56 -1.88 -15.26 -1.61
N LEU A 57 -0.70 -15.72 -2.08
CA LEU A 57 -0.61 -16.54 -3.29
C LEU A 57 -1.38 -17.87 -3.20
N THR A 58 -1.63 -18.38 -1.99
CA THR A 58 -2.41 -19.62 -1.82
C THR A 58 -3.91 -19.43 -2.00
N LEU A 59 -4.40 -18.18 -1.97
CA LEU A 59 -5.81 -17.85 -2.23
C LEU A 59 -6.23 -18.14 -3.67
N ARG A 60 -5.27 -18.11 -4.61
CA ARG A 60 -5.47 -18.47 -6.02
C ARG A 60 -4.24 -19.21 -6.56
N PRO A 61 -4.15 -20.54 -6.38
CA PRO A 61 -3.00 -21.32 -6.83
C PRO A 61 -2.73 -21.14 -8.33
N GLY A 62 -1.47 -20.88 -8.68
CA GLY A 62 -1.03 -20.66 -10.07
C GLY A 62 -1.00 -19.18 -10.50
N ALA A 63 -1.74 -18.30 -9.83
CA ALA A 63 -1.71 -16.86 -10.11
C ALA A 63 -0.40 -16.20 -9.66
N LYS A 64 -0.12 -15.03 -10.22
CA LYS A 64 0.96 -14.12 -9.78
C LYS A 64 0.37 -12.92 -9.06
N GLY A 65 1.12 -12.38 -8.11
CA GLY A 65 0.74 -11.18 -7.38
C GLY A 65 1.38 -9.93 -8.00
N LEU A 66 0.55 -8.96 -8.38
CA LEU A 66 0.98 -7.58 -8.64
C LEU A 66 0.87 -6.80 -7.33
N SER A 67 2.02 -6.45 -6.76
CA SER A 67 2.09 -5.61 -5.58
C SER A 67 1.96 -4.14 -5.98
N THR A 68 0.99 -3.45 -5.39
CA THR A 68 0.85 -1.99 -5.49
C THR A 68 0.56 -1.42 -4.10
N ASP A 69 0.80 -0.14 -3.93
CA ASP A 69 0.57 0.60 -2.70
C ASP A 69 0.10 2.03 -2.97
N VAL A 70 -0.50 2.66 -1.96
CA VAL A 70 -0.76 4.10 -1.92
C VAL A 70 -0.59 4.59 -0.49
N CYS A 71 -0.43 5.89 -0.31
CA CYS A 71 -0.58 6.52 1.00
C CYS A 71 -1.65 7.59 0.95
N VAL A 72 -2.39 7.75 2.04
CA VAL A 72 -3.34 8.85 2.25
C VAL A 72 -3.12 9.46 3.64
N PRO A 73 -3.61 10.68 3.91
CA PRO A 73 -3.65 11.18 5.28
C PRO A 73 -4.26 10.13 6.21
N ILE A 74 -3.68 9.91 7.40
CA ILE A 74 -4.11 8.84 8.33
C ILE A 74 -5.62 8.94 8.64
N SER A 75 -6.16 10.15 8.72
CA SER A 75 -7.60 10.42 8.91
C SER A 75 -8.50 9.90 7.78
N ARG A 76 -7.95 9.64 6.59
CA ARG A 76 -8.65 9.11 5.41
C ARG A 76 -8.34 7.63 5.15
N LEU A 77 -7.45 7.01 5.91
CA LEU A 77 -7.00 5.62 5.67
C LEU A 77 -8.18 4.64 5.67
N ALA A 78 -9.03 4.70 6.70
CA ALA A 78 -10.17 3.78 6.83
C ALA A 78 -11.14 3.91 5.63
N GLU A 79 -11.46 5.15 5.24
CA GLU A 79 -12.31 5.43 4.07
C GLU A 79 -11.69 4.88 2.78
N CYS A 80 -10.40 5.16 2.53
CA CYS A 80 -9.71 4.71 1.32
C CYS A 80 -9.65 3.18 1.23
N VAL A 81 -9.40 2.49 2.35
CA VAL A 81 -9.40 1.02 2.41
C VAL A 81 -10.80 0.48 2.13
N THR A 82 -11.85 1.02 2.77
CA THR A 82 -13.23 0.56 2.55
C THR A 82 -13.68 0.74 1.11
N GLU A 83 -13.39 1.88 0.47
CA GLU A 83 -13.70 2.08 -0.95
C GLU A 83 -12.88 1.15 -1.86
N THR A 84 -11.64 0.84 -1.47
CA THR A 84 -10.79 -0.09 -2.22
C THR A 84 -11.30 -1.53 -2.11
N GLU A 85 -11.76 -1.97 -0.94
CA GLU A 85 -12.43 -3.26 -0.75
C GLU A 85 -13.70 -3.36 -1.62
N ALA A 86 -14.48 -2.28 -1.72
CA ALA A 86 -15.65 -2.22 -2.59
C ALA A 86 -15.29 -2.38 -4.07
N ASP A 87 -14.24 -1.70 -4.54
CA ASP A 87 -13.73 -1.86 -5.92
C ASP A 87 -13.27 -3.30 -6.19
N ILE A 88 -12.55 -3.92 -5.24
CA ILE A 88 -12.08 -5.32 -5.37
C ILE A 88 -13.27 -6.26 -5.54
N ALA A 89 -14.31 -6.09 -4.72
CA ALA A 89 -15.52 -6.90 -4.79
C ALA A 89 -16.31 -6.67 -6.10
N GLU A 90 -16.51 -5.41 -6.50
CA GLU A 90 -17.22 -5.05 -7.73
C GLU A 90 -16.53 -5.59 -8.98
N MET A 91 -15.19 -5.58 -8.99
CA MET A 91 -14.39 -6.07 -10.12
C MET A 91 -14.13 -7.57 -10.07
N GLY A 92 -14.58 -8.28 -9.02
CA GLY A 92 -14.37 -9.73 -8.87
C GLY A 92 -12.90 -10.12 -8.70
N LEU A 93 -12.08 -9.24 -8.12
CA LEU A 93 -10.65 -9.46 -7.93
C LEU A 93 -10.36 -10.25 -6.65
N VAL A 94 -9.29 -11.04 -6.66
CA VAL A 94 -8.67 -11.56 -5.44
C VAL A 94 -7.47 -10.67 -5.13
N ALA A 95 -7.63 -9.73 -4.20
CA ALA A 95 -6.64 -8.69 -3.96
C ALA A 95 -6.50 -8.36 -2.45
N PRO A 96 -5.75 -9.16 -1.68
CA PRO A 96 -5.59 -8.91 -0.24
C PRO A 96 -4.93 -7.56 0.05
N ILE A 97 -5.37 -6.93 1.15
CA ILE A 97 -4.86 -5.66 1.64
C ILE A 97 -4.02 -5.88 2.89
N VAL A 98 -2.83 -5.27 2.94
CA VAL A 98 -1.95 -5.20 4.11
C VAL A 98 -1.45 -3.77 4.21
N GLY A 99 -1.33 -3.19 5.39
CA GLY A 99 -0.92 -1.79 5.49
C GLY A 99 -0.15 -1.42 6.74
N HIS A 100 0.48 -0.27 6.65
CA HIS A 100 1.17 0.43 7.72
C HIS A 100 0.22 1.52 8.21
N ALA A 101 -0.65 1.18 9.17
CA ALA A 101 -1.71 2.11 9.57
C ALA A 101 -1.17 3.42 10.17
N GLY A 102 0.04 3.41 10.74
CA GLY A 102 0.66 4.54 11.42
C GLY A 102 1.15 5.67 10.51
N ASP A 103 1.32 5.43 9.21
CA ASP A 103 1.74 6.45 8.23
C ASP A 103 0.75 6.61 7.06
N GLY A 104 -0.41 5.92 7.14
CA GLY A 104 -1.47 6.01 6.14
C GLY A 104 -1.17 5.23 4.85
N ASN A 105 -0.15 4.38 4.85
CA ASN A 105 0.20 3.52 3.72
C ASN A 105 -0.54 2.18 3.78
N PHE A 106 -1.03 1.72 2.62
CA PHE A 106 -1.46 0.34 2.47
C PHE A 106 -1.15 -0.20 1.08
N HIS A 107 -1.00 -1.52 1.05
CA HIS A 107 -0.69 -2.34 -0.10
C HIS A 107 -1.92 -3.12 -0.51
N VAL A 108 -2.02 -3.36 -1.81
CA VAL A 108 -2.95 -4.30 -2.41
C VAL A 108 -2.16 -5.28 -3.26
N LEU A 109 -2.34 -6.58 -3.02
CA LEU A 109 -1.70 -7.63 -3.82
C LEU A 109 -2.72 -8.23 -4.79
N VAL A 110 -2.79 -7.71 -6.02
CA VAL A 110 -3.75 -8.20 -7.01
C VAL A 110 -3.28 -9.54 -7.60
N LEU A 111 -4.05 -10.60 -7.41
CA LEU A 111 -3.74 -11.93 -7.95
C LEU A 111 -4.35 -12.12 -9.34
N MET A 112 -3.50 -12.33 -10.33
CA MET A 112 -3.92 -12.53 -11.72
C MET A 112 -3.13 -13.63 -12.42
N ASP A 113 -3.74 -14.17 -13.47
CA ASP A 113 -3.03 -14.91 -14.50
C ASP A 113 -2.35 -13.90 -15.47
N VAL A 114 -1.02 -13.93 -15.52
CA VAL A 114 -0.22 -13.02 -16.36
C VAL A 114 -0.20 -13.43 -17.83
N ASP A 115 -0.70 -14.62 -18.15
CA ASP A 115 -0.88 -15.07 -19.53
C ASP A 115 -2.28 -14.73 -20.05
N ASN A 116 -3.15 -14.13 -19.20
CA ASN A 116 -4.49 -13.66 -19.55
C ASN A 116 -4.52 -12.12 -19.71
N PRO A 117 -4.59 -11.58 -20.95
CA PRO A 117 -4.62 -10.14 -21.20
C PRO A 117 -5.82 -9.41 -20.56
N GLU A 118 -6.96 -10.08 -20.39
CA GLU A 118 -8.15 -9.47 -19.78
C GLU A 118 -7.94 -9.22 -18.29
N GLU A 119 -7.28 -10.15 -17.59
CA GLU A 119 -6.96 -9.98 -16.17
C GLU A 119 -5.89 -8.91 -15.96
N ILE A 120 -4.91 -8.83 -16.85
CA ILE A 120 -3.93 -7.74 -16.83
C ILE A 120 -4.63 -6.39 -16.97
N ALA A 121 -5.50 -6.24 -17.97
CA ALA A 121 -6.23 -5.00 -18.20
C ALA A 121 -7.15 -4.64 -17.01
N LEU A 122 -7.76 -5.65 -16.38
CA LEU A 122 -8.58 -5.45 -15.18
C LEU A 122 -7.75 -4.99 -13.98
N ALA A 123 -6.58 -5.60 -13.76
CA ALA A 123 -5.64 -5.20 -12.72
C ALA A 123 -5.13 -3.77 -12.94
N GLU A 124 -4.76 -3.41 -14.18
CA GLU A 124 -4.34 -2.04 -14.53
C GLU A 124 -5.46 -1.02 -14.28
N LYS A 125 -6.71 -1.35 -14.64
CA LYS A 125 -7.88 -0.50 -14.38
C LYS A 125 -8.11 -0.31 -12.88
N PHE A 126 -7.98 -1.37 -12.09
CA PHE A 126 -8.08 -1.30 -10.63
C PHE A 126 -6.98 -0.41 -10.03
N VAL A 127 -5.72 -0.63 -10.41
CA VAL A 127 -4.57 0.16 -9.96
C VAL A 127 -4.76 1.64 -10.31
N ALA A 128 -5.27 1.95 -11.50
CA ALA A 128 -5.54 3.32 -11.91
C ALA A 128 -6.59 4.00 -11.01
N ARG A 129 -7.67 3.29 -10.66
CA ARG A 129 -8.70 3.82 -9.74
C ARG A 129 -8.15 4.04 -8.35
N LEU A 130 -7.39 3.08 -7.82
CA LEU A 130 -6.73 3.18 -6.53
C LEU A 130 -5.78 4.40 -6.46
N ASN A 131 -4.93 4.57 -7.46
CA ASN A 131 -3.98 5.69 -7.51
C ASN A 131 -4.71 7.03 -7.58
N MET A 132 -5.74 7.15 -8.43
CA MET A 132 -6.49 8.41 -8.55
C MET A 132 -7.31 8.71 -7.28
N ARG A 133 -7.84 7.69 -6.60
CA ARG A 133 -8.49 7.85 -5.29
C ARG A 133 -7.52 8.43 -4.28
N ALA A 134 -6.34 7.82 -4.14
CA ALA A 134 -5.33 8.28 -3.19
C ALA A 134 -4.92 9.73 -3.45
N ILE A 135 -4.64 10.09 -4.71
CA ILE A 135 -4.33 11.47 -5.11
C ILE A 135 -5.51 12.41 -4.78
N GLY A 136 -6.75 12.01 -5.08
CA GLY A 136 -7.95 12.78 -4.77
C GLY A 136 -8.20 12.98 -3.27
N MET A 137 -7.62 12.12 -2.43
CA MET A 137 -7.65 12.21 -0.96
C MET A 137 -6.44 12.98 -0.39
N GLU A 138 -5.73 13.75 -1.22
CA GLU A 138 -4.49 14.46 -0.86
C GLU A 138 -3.36 13.51 -0.43
N GLY A 139 -3.42 12.26 -0.90
CA GLY A 139 -2.40 11.25 -0.74
C GLY A 139 -1.44 11.16 -1.92
N THR A 140 -0.73 10.04 -2.01
CA THR A 140 0.22 9.73 -3.07
C THR A 140 -0.08 8.38 -3.69
N CYS A 141 0.14 8.26 -5.00
CA CYS A 141 0.00 7.01 -5.72
C CYS A 141 1.12 6.01 -5.41
N THR A 142 2.09 6.35 -4.55
CA THR A 142 3.17 5.45 -4.13
C THR A 142 3.57 5.72 -2.68
N GLY A 143 3.78 4.68 -1.88
CA GLY A 143 4.39 4.79 -0.57
C GLY A 143 5.85 4.38 -0.58
N GLU A 144 6.10 3.08 -0.74
CA GLU A 144 7.42 2.46 -0.65
C GLU A 144 7.88 1.73 -1.91
N HIS A 145 6.96 1.39 -2.83
CA HIS A 145 7.31 0.63 -4.04
C HIS A 145 7.79 1.50 -5.22
N GLY A 146 7.64 2.83 -5.10
CA GLY A 146 8.00 3.79 -6.14
C GLY A 146 7.03 3.81 -7.33
N ILE A 147 7.30 4.73 -8.25
CA ILE A 147 6.44 4.97 -9.42
C ILE A 147 6.66 3.90 -10.52
N GLY A 148 7.93 3.60 -10.80
CA GLY A 148 8.31 2.71 -11.90
C GLY A 148 7.66 3.10 -13.24
N GLN A 149 7.46 2.11 -14.11
CA GLN A 149 6.73 2.30 -15.37
C GLN A 149 5.22 2.22 -15.17
N GLY A 150 4.76 1.41 -14.21
CA GLY A 150 3.33 1.16 -13.99
C GLY A 150 2.56 2.37 -13.47
N LYS A 151 3.22 3.30 -12.77
CA LYS A 151 2.55 4.48 -12.19
C LYS A 151 2.99 5.81 -12.78
N VAL A 152 3.85 5.82 -13.80
CA VAL A 152 4.41 7.05 -14.37
C VAL A 152 3.32 8.00 -14.88
N GLY A 153 2.19 7.46 -15.36
CA GLY A 153 1.04 8.24 -15.81
C GLY A 153 0.38 9.08 -14.71
N PHE A 154 0.55 8.72 -13.43
CA PHE A 154 -0.08 9.43 -12.31
C PHE A 154 0.79 10.56 -11.73
N LEU A 155 2.10 10.59 -12.05
CA LEU A 155 3.02 11.61 -11.52
C LEU A 155 2.56 13.04 -11.81
N ARG A 156 2.00 13.29 -13.00
CA ARG A 156 1.51 14.63 -13.35
C ARG A 156 0.26 15.00 -12.55
N HIS A 157 -0.59 14.04 -12.25
CA HIS A 157 -1.77 14.25 -11.42
C HIS A 157 -1.38 14.55 -9.97
N GLU A 158 -0.38 13.85 -9.45
CA GLU A 158 0.09 14.02 -8.06
C GLU A 158 0.93 15.29 -7.88
N LEU A 159 1.93 15.52 -8.74
CA LEU A 159 2.95 16.56 -8.53
C LEU A 159 2.76 17.81 -9.40
N GLY A 160 1.86 17.77 -10.37
CA GLY A 160 1.61 18.88 -11.29
C GLY A 160 2.90 19.39 -11.96
N HIS A 161 3.19 20.68 -11.77
CA HIS A 161 4.40 21.33 -12.30
C HIS A 161 5.71 20.79 -11.73
N GLY A 162 5.68 20.05 -10.61
CA GLY A 162 6.88 19.38 -10.08
C GLY A 162 7.53 18.44 -11.09
N VAL A 163 6.73 17.81 -11.96
CA VAL A 163 7.24 16.95 -13.04
C VAL A 163 8.09 17.74 -14.05
N ASP A 164 7.75 19.01 -14.31
CA ASP A 164 8.52 19.87 -15.21
C ASP A 164 9.89 20.21 -14.62
N VAL A 165 9.94 20.48 -13.31
CA VAL A 165 11.19 20.72 -12.59
C VAL A 165 12.09 19.47 -12.63
N MET A 166 11.53 18.29 -12.40
CA MET A 166 12.27 17.03 -12.53
C MET A 166 12.85 16.86 -13.94
N ARG A 167 12.11 17.23 -14.99
CA ARG A 167 12.58 17.20 -16.38
C ARG A 167 13.71 18.19 -16.62
N THR A 168 13.62 19.41 -16.08
CA THR A 168 14.71 20.39 -16.16
C THR A 168 15.99 19.87 -15.51
N ILE A 169 15.90 19.28 -14.31
CA ILE A 169 17.06 18.68 -13.62
C ILE A 169 17.64 17.54 -14.44
N LYS A 170 16.80 16.65 -14.95
CA LYS A 170 17.21 15.52 -15.80
C LYS A 170 17.98 16.00 -17.03
N GLN A 171 17.48 17.01 -17.74
CA GLN A 171 18.13 17.53 -18.93
C GLN A 171 19.46 18.24 -18.62
N ALA A 172 19.56 18.92 -17.47
CA ALA A 172 20.80 19.57 -17.05
C ALA A 172 21.91 18.55 -16.71
N LEU A 173 21.55 17.41 -16.12
CA LEU A 173 22.50 16.36 -15.73
C LEU A 173 22.79 15.34 -16.84
N ASP A 174 21.83 15.10 -17.72
CA ASP A 174 21.91 14.11 -18.80
C ASP A 174 21.48 14.72 -20.14
N PRO A 175 22.28 15.65 -20.70
CA PRO A 175 21.92 16.39 -21.92
C PRO A 175 21.79 15.48 -23.15
N LEU A 176 22.44 14.31 -23.13
CA LEU A 176 22.37 13.31 -24.21
C LEU A 176 21.25 12.27 -23.98
N ASN A 177 20.52 12.35 -22.87
CA ASN A 177 19.43 11.45 -22.49
C ASN A 177 19.84 9.96 -22.49
N ILE A 178 21.05 9.64 -22.01
CA ILE A 178 21.60 8.27 -22.01
C ILE A 178 21.36 7.53 -20.68
N MET A 179 21.02 8.23 -19.60
CA MET A 179 20.79 7.63 -18.28
C MET A 179 19.32 7.20 -18.13
N ASN A 180 18.99 6.02 -18.64
CA ASN A 180 17.69 5.35 -18.49
C ASN A 180 16.46 6.19 -18.97
N PRO A 181 16.42 6.55 -20.27
CA PRO A 181 15.38 7.40 -20.82
C PRO A 181 13.98 6.77 -20.68
N GLY A 182 12.97 7.61 -20.40
CA GLY A 182 11.57 7.18 -20.35
C GLY A 182 11.15 6.39 -19.11
N LYS A 183 12.06 6.13 -18.16
CA LYS A 183 11.74 5.28 -16.99
C LYS A 183 10.77 5.93 -16.00
N ILE A 184 11.05 7.18 -15.60
CA ILE A 184 10.23 7.96 -14.63
C ILE A 184 9.65 9.22 -15.25
N LEU A 185 10.33 9.77 -16.26
CA LEU A 185 9.86 10.95 -16.98
C LEU A 185 9.58 10.49 -18.41
N PRO A 186 8.30 10.41 -18.82
CA PRO A 186 7.95 10.13 -20.21
C PRO A 186 8.59 11.18 -21.12
N ALA A 187 8.84 10.81 -22.38
CA ALA A 187 9.27 11.78 -23.39
C ALA A 187 8.30 12.96 -23.43
N ALA A 188 8.81 14.17 -23.64
CA ALA A 188 7.95 15.32 -23.87
C ALA A 188 7.13 15.03 -25.14
N GLY A 189 5.80 14.96 -24.99
CA GLY A 189 4.87 14.97 -26.11
C GLY A 189 4.79 16.35 -26.73
#